data_AF-A0A8T5RTY3-F1
#
_entry.id   AF-A0A8T5RTY3-F1
#
_cell.length_a   1.000
_cell.length_b   1.000
_cell.length_c   1.000
_cell.angle_alpha   90.00
_cell.angle_beta   90.00
_cell.angle_gamma   90.00
#
_symmetry.space_group_name_H-M   'P 1'
#
loop_
_entity.id
_entity.type
_entity.pdbx_description
1 polymer ?
#
loop_
_entity_poly.entity_id
_entity_poly.type
_entity_poly.pdbx_seq_one_letter_code
_entity_poly.pdbx_strand_id
1 'polypeptide(L)'
;MDTLLLIKIITASISVVIALVAGFIELRLNPKNWLNRWFALFFISAAMGFFVYTLYHSIYTTDFYVDQAIIIPLLITAQILLNLPAVCLVMTVFILEKYKKIALNYKHLGTMIVLFFIMSIGYFIPTLTPYLNLDDYNNNIINTETNDY
;
A
#
# COMPACT_ATOMS: atom_id res chain seq x y z
N MET A 1 5.15 -19.38 16.99
CA MET A 1 4.77 -18.58 15.80
C MET A 1 3.73 -19.38 15.04
N ASP A 2 2.51 -18.86 14.88
CA ASP A 2 1.41 -19.58 14.23
C ASP A 2 1.76 -19.97 12.79
N THR A 3 1.43 -21.20 12.37
CA THR A 3 1.66 -21.71 11.00
C THR A 3 1.02 -20.80 9.95
N LEU A 4 -0.14 -20.21 10.26
CA LEU A 4 -0.82 -19.24 9.40
C LEU A 4 0.00 -17.96 9.19
N LEU A 5 0.64 -17.45 10.24
CA LEU A 5 1.48 -16.25 10.16
C LEU A 5 2.73 -16.51 9.32
N LEU A 6 3.36 -17.68 9.49
CA LEU A 6 4.51 -18.10 8.68
C LEU A 6 4.16 -18.13 7.18
N ILE A 7 3.02 -18.73 6.82
CA ILE A 7 2.55 -18.81 5.42
C ILE A 7 2.32 -17.40 4.85
N LYS A 8 1.69 -16.50 5.62
CA LYS A 8 1.47 -15.10 5.21
C LYS A 8 2.77 -14.36 4.94
N ILE A 9 3.78 -14.50 5.80
CA ILE A 9 5.09 -13.85 5.62
C ILE A 9 5.80 -14.39 4.37
N ILE A 10 5.79 -15.72 4.15
CA ILE A 10 6.44 -16.34 2.99
C ILE A 10 5.76 -15.89 1.70
N THR A 11 4.43 -15.97 1.63
CA THR A 11 3.65 -15.56 0.45
C THR A 11 3.79 -14.07 0.15
N ALA A 12 3.77 -13.21 1.18
CA ALA A 12 4.05 -11.78 1.02
C ALA A 12 5.46 -11.52 0.48
N SER A 13 6.48 -12.19 1.02
CA SER A 13 7.88 -12.04 0.57
C SER A 13 8.06 -12.45 -0.89
N ILE A 14 7.47 -13.58 -1.32
CA ILE A 14 7.50 -14.01 -2.72
C ILE A 14 6.82 -12.98 -3.63
N SER A 15 5.67 -12.46 -3.21
CA SER A 15 4.91 -11.45 -3.96
C SER A 15 5.69 -10.15 -4.15
N VAL A 16 6.43 -9.71 -3.12
CA VAL A 16 7.33 -8.54 -3.20
C VAL A 16 8.40 -8.75 -4.26
N VAL A 17 9.07 -9.91 -4.27
CA VAL A 17 10.14 -10.20 -5.24
C VAL A 17 9.60 -10.21 -6.68
N ILE A 18 8.47 -10.88 -6.91
CA ILE A 18 7.85 -10.95 -8.24
C ILE A 18 7.46 -9.54 -8.71
N ALA A 19 6.84 -8.74 -7.84
CA ALA A 19 6.43 -7.38 -8.18
C ALA A 19 7.64 -6.47 -8.49
N LEU A 20 8.74 -6.56 -7.72
CA LEU A 20 9.97 -5.81 -8.03
C LEU A 20 10.57 -6.20 -9.40
N VAL A 21 10.60 -7.49 -9.72
CA VAL A 21 11.08 -7.98 -11.02
C VAL A 21 10.18 -7.47 -12.15
N ALA A 22 8.86 -7.54 -11.99
CA ALA A 22 7.91 -7.02 -12.99
C ALA A 22 8.11 -5.51 -13.22
N GLY A 23 8.22 -4.73 -12.14
CA GLY A 23 8.49 -3.29 -12.23
C GLY A 23 9.81 -2.96 -12.94
N PHE A 24 10.87 -3.73 -12.66
CA PHE A 24 12.17 -3.56 -13.32
C PHE A 24 12.13 -3.90 -14.81
N ILE A 25 11.46 -4.99 -15.18
CA ILE A 25 11.28 -5.39 -16.59
C ILE A 25 10.51 -4.32 -17.36
N GLU A 26 9.40 -3.83 -16.81
CA GLU A 26 8.59 -2.77 -17.42
C GLU A 26 9.38 -1.48 -17.67
N LEU A 27 10.23 -1.10 -16.71
CA LEU A 27 11.09 0.08 -16.85
C LEU A 27 12.14 -0.12 -17.95
N ARG A 28 12.66 -1.34 -18.13
CA ARG A 28 13.67 -1.66 -19.15
C ARG A 28 13.09 -1.76 -20.56
N LEU A 29 11.86 -2.25 -20.71
CA LEU A 29 11.23 -2.48 -22.01
C LEU A 29 11.02 -1.17 -22.79
N ASN A 30 10.53 -0.11 -22.14
CA ASN A 30 10.39 1.20 -22.77
C ASN A 30 10.50 2.35 -21.77
N PRO A 31 11.72 2.73 -21.35
CA PRO A 31 11.95 3.71 -20.29
C PRO A 31 11.51 5.13 -20.66
N LYS A 32 11.24 5.42 -21.94
CA LYS A 32 10.76 6.73 -22.40
C LYS A 32 9.24 6.84 -22.41
N ASN A 33 8.52 5.71 -22.38
CA ASN A 33 7.08 5.71 -22.36
C ASN A 33 6.55 6.05 -20.97
N TRP A 34 5.72 7.09 -20.88
CA TRP A 34 5.07 7.49 -19.63
C TRP A 34 4.20 6.37 -19.06
N LEU A 35 3.53 5.59 -19.91
CA LEU A 35 2.69 4.46 -19.47
C LEU A 35 3.53 3.41 -18.71
N ASN A 36 4.64 2.96 -19.30
CA ASN A 36 5.54 1.99 -18.67
C ASN A 36 6.17 2.53 -17.39
N ARG A 37 6.44 3.84 -17.28
CA ARG A 37 6.93 4.46 -16.04
C ARG A 37 5.90 4.38 -14.92
N TRP A 38 4.63 4.66 -15.19
CA TRP A 38 3.57 4.55 -14.19
C TRP A 38 3.28 3.09 -13.81
N PHE A 39 3.35 2.15 -14.75
CA PHE A 39 3.30 0.72 -14.44
C PHE A 39 4.48 0.26 -13.60
N ALA A 40 5.70 0.68 -13.92
CA ALA A 40 6.87 0.37 -13.10
C ALA A 40 6.74 0.95 -11.69
N LEU A 41 6.28 2.20 -11.56
CA LEU A 41 6.04 2.85 -10.27
C LEU A 41 4.95 2.11 -9.47
N PHE A 42 3.89 1.64 -10.12
CA PHE A 42 2.85 0.80 -9.50
C PHE A 42 3.45 -0.44 -8.86
N PHE A 43 4.21 -1.23 -9.62
CA PHE A 43 4.78 -2.49 -9.13
C PHE A 43 5.81 -2.26 -8.03
N ILE A 44 6.69 -1.27 -8.17
CA ILE A 44 7.73 -0.97 -7.18
C ILE A 44 7.11 -0.44 -5.88
N SER A 45 6.13 0.46 -5.96
CA SER A 45 5.48 1.02 -4.76
C SER A 45 4.61 0.00 -4.03
N ALA A 46 3.85 -0.81 -4.76
CA ALA A 46 3.10 -1.92 -4.16
C ALA A 46 4.04 -2.90 -3.47
N ALA A 47 5.14 -3.30 -4.12
CA ALA A 47 6.12 -4.22 -3.55
C ALA A 47 6.76 -3.64 -2.27
N MET A 48 7.19 -2.38 -2.31
CA MET A 48 7.79 -1.73 -1.14
C MET A 48 6.78 -1.54 -0.01
N GLY A 49 5.53 -1.19 -0.32
CA GLY A 49 4.46 -1.06 0.66
C GLY A 49 4.16 -2.39 1.37
N PHE A 50 4.01 -3.47 0.61
CA PHE A 50 3.84 -4.82 1.16
C PHE A 50 5.06 -5.29 1.96
N PHE A 51 6.27 -4.96 1.53
CA PHE A 51 7.49 -5.29 2.25
C PHE A 51 7.53 -4.62 3.62
N VAL A 52 7.29 -3.31 3.68
CA VAL A 52 7.27 -2.55 4.94
C VAL A 52 6.13 -3.03 5.85
N TYR A 53 4.96 -3.35 5.29
CA TYR A 53 3.85 -3.93 6.04
C TYR A 53 4.16 -5.32 6.62
N THR A 54 4.90 -6.14 5.87
CA THR A 54 5.37 -7.45 6.32
C THR A 54 6.40 -7.31 7.44
N LEU A 55 7.35 -6.37 7.31
CA LEU A 55 8.31 -6.06 8.37
C LEU A 55 7.60 -5.62 9.65
N TYR A 56 6.59 -4.75 9.55
CA TYR A 56 5.77 -4.35 10.70
C TYR A 56 5.16 -5.56 11.42
N HIS A 57 4.51 -6.47 10.68
CA HIS A 57 3.90 -7.67 11.27
C HIS A 57 4.93 -8.61 11.88
N SER A 58 6.09 -8.78 11.26
CA SER A 58 7.18 -9.62 11.79
C SER A 58 7.76 -9.05 13.09
N ILE A 59 7.89 -7.72 13.19
CA ILE A 59 8.39 -7.02 14.37
C ILE A 59 7.36 -7.04 15.50
N TYR A 60 6.08 -6.82 15.19
CA TYR A 60 5.01 -6.78 16.19
C TYR A 60 4.72 -8.16 16.81
N THR A 61 4.91 -9.24 16.05
CA THR A 61 4.62 -10.61 16.50
C THR A 61 5.75 -11.30 17.25
N THR A 62 6.90 -10.63 17.44
CA THR A 62 8.08 -11.23 18.10
C THR A 62 8.17 -10.95 19.60
N ASP A 63 7.08 -10.55 20.28
CA ASP A 63 7.01 -10.26 21.73
C ASP A 63 8.09 -9.29 22.25
N PHE A 64 8.72 -8.51 21.36
CA PHE A 64 9.55 -7.40 21.76
C PHE A 64 8.66 -6.20 22.08
N TYR A 65 8.87 -5.58 23.24
CA TYR A 65 8.38 -4.23 23.51
C TYR A 65 9.09 -3.27 22.55
N VAL A 66 8.54 -3.14 21.34
CA VAL A 66 9.03 -2.22 20.33
C VAL A 66 8.39 -0.88 20.59
N ASP A 67 9.23 0.13 20.77
CA ASP A 67 8.80 1.50 21.01
C ASP A 67 7.84 1.96 19.91
N GLN A 68 6.73 2.60 20.31
CA GLN A 68 5.76 3.20 19.40
C GLN A 68 6.41 4.20 18.43
N ALA A 69 7.52 4.81 18.86
CA ALA A 69 8.34 5.70 18.03
C ALA A 69 8.91 5.03 16.77
N ILE A 70 9.03 3.70 16.73
CA ILE A 70 9.52 2.93 15.57
C ILE A 70 8.36 2.38 14.74
N ILE A 71 7.30 1.92 15.40
CA ILE A 71 6.14 1.29 14.74
C ILE A 71 5.37 2.31 13.90
N ILE A 72 5.10 3.50 14.46
CA ILE A 72 4.25 4.52 13.81
C ILE A 72 4.86 4.98 12.48
N PRO A 73 6.15 5.38 12.39
CA PRO A 73 6.75 5.75 11.11
C PRO A 73 6.73 4.63 10.06
N LEU A 74 6.85 3.38 10.50
CA LEU A 74 6.87 2.22 9.61
C LEU A 74 5.49 1.99 8.97
N LEU A 75 4.41 2.11 9.76
CA LEU A 75 3.03 2.08 9.28
C LEU A 75 2.74 3.23 8.30
N ILE A 76 3.16 4.45 8.64
CA ILE A 76 3.00 5.63 7.76
C ILE A 76 3.70 5.39 6.42
N THR A 77 4.93 4.86 6.46
CA THR A 77 5.71 4.58 5.25
C THR A 77 5.05 3.51 4.39
N ALA A 78 4.58 2.41 4.99
CA ALA A 78 3.82 1.38 4.29
C ALA A 78 2.56 1.97 3.63
N GLN A 79 1.83 2.82 4.34
CA GLN A 79 0.60 3.41 3.82
C GLN A 79 0.83 4.36 2.65
N ILE A 80 1.83 5.25 2.74
CA ILE A 80 2.21 6.14 1.64
C ILE A 80 2.56 5.31 0.39
N LEU A 81 3.31 4.22 0.58
CA LEU A 81 3.70 3.31 -0.49
C LEU A 81 2.52 2.53 -1.07
N LEU A 82 1.52 2.13 -0.26
CA LEU A 82 0.33 1.40 -0.71
C LEU A 82 -0.74 2.32 -1.33
N ASN A 83 -0.73 3.60 -1.02
CA ASN A 83 -1.60 4.60 -1.66
C ASN A 83 -1.09 4.98 -3.06
N LEU A 84 0.22 4.90 -3.31
CA LEU A 84 0.83 5.25 -4.60
C LEU A 84 0.34 4.34 -5.76
N PRO A 85 0.15 3.02 -5.60
CA PRO A 85 -0.46 2.14 -6.59
C PRO A 85 -1.81 2.63 -7.12
N ALA A 86 -2.69 3.16 -6.25
CA ALA A 86 -3.98 3.69 -6.67
C ALA A 86 -3.79 4.90 -7.61
N VAL A 87 -2.86 5.81 -7.27
CA VAL A 87 -2.49 6.94 -8.12
C VAL A 87 -1.93 6.45 -9.46
N CYS A 88 -1.05 5.46 -9.45
CA CYS A 88 -0.47 4.89 -10.67
C CYS A 88 -1.53 4.28 -11.58
N LEU A 89 -2.49 3.51 -11.05
CA LEU A 89 -3.57 2.92 -11.83
C LEU A 89 -4.43 4.00 -12.49
N VAL A 90 -4.79 5.04 -11.73
CA VAL A 90 -5.56 6.16 -12.25
C VAL A 90 -4.78 6.89 -13.35
N MET A 91 -3.49 7.15 -13.16
CA MET A 91 -2.63 7.77 -14.18
C MET A 91 -2.51 6.90 -15.44
N THR A 92 -2.42 5.59 -15.28
CA THR A 92 -2.42 4.62 -16.39
C THR A 92 -3.72 4.70 -17.18
N VAL A 93 -4.89 4.70 -16.52
CA VAL A 93 -6.20 4.85 -17.18
C VAL A 93 -6.27 6.19 -17.93
N PHE A 94 -5.83 7.29 -17.32
CA PHE A 94 -5.81 8.61 -17.99
C PHE A 94 -4.93 8.64 -19.24
N ILE A 95 -3.75 8.01 -19.20
CA ILE A 95 -2.85 7.94 -20.35
C ILE A 95 -3.48 7.09 -21.46
N LEU A 96 -4.12 5.98 -21.12
CA LEU A 96 -4.82 5.12 -22.08
C LEU A 96 -6.02 5.85 -22.72
N GLU A 97 -6.83 6.58 -21.94
CA GLU A 97 -7.95 7.37 -22.44
C GLU A 97 -7.48 8.54 -23.33
N LYS A 98 -6.37 9.20 -23.00
CA LYS A 98 -5.87 10.39 -23.72
C LYS A 98 -4.81 10.12 -24.78
N TYR A 99 -4.39 8.88 -25.00
CA TYR A 99 -3.52 8.53 -26.13
C TYR A 99 -4.21 8.78 -27.50
N LYS A 100 -5.51 9.12 -27.49
CA LYS A 100 -6.11 10.01 -28.50
C LYS A 100 -6.30 11.42 -27.91
N LYS A 101 -5.32 12.29 -28.17
CA LYS A 101 -5.28 13.74 -27.93
C LYS A 101 -5.07 14.22 -26.48
N ILE A 102 -3.89 14.85 -26.34
CA ILE A 102 -3.58 16.04 -25.54
C ILE A 102 -2.89 15.75 -24.19
N ALA A 103 -1.60 16.07 -24.22
CA ALA A 103 -0.70 16.34 -23.12
C ALA A 103 -1.40 17.03 -21.94
N LEU A 104 -1.15 16.47 -20.75
CA LEU A 104 -1.57 16.90 -19.42
C LEU A 104 -1.94 18.39 -19.27
N ASN A 105 -3.17 18.64 -18.79
CA ASN A 105 -3.54 19.91 -18.19
C ASN A 105 -3.27 19.83 -16.68
N TYR A 106 -2.37 20.67 -16.16
CA TYR A 106 -1.90 20.70 -14.77
C TYR A 106 -3.02 20.66 -13.72
N LYS A 107 -4.20 21.16 -14.07
CA LYS A 107 -5.40 21.12 -13.22
C LYS A 107 -5.78 19.70 -12.76
N HIS A 108 -5.67 18.70 -13.65
CA HIS A 108 -6.07 17.32 -13.33
C HIS A 108 -5.00 16.61 -12.49
N LEU A 109 -3.72 16.87 -12.78
CA LEU A 109 -2.60 16.39 -11.97
C LEU A 109 -2.71 16.88 -10.51
N GLY A 110 -3.03 18.16 -10.31
CA GLY A 110 -3.21 18.74 -8.97
C GLY A 110 -4.35 18.07 -8.19
N THR A 111 -5.47 17.80 -8.85
CA THR A 111 -6.63 17.14 -8.21
C THR A 111 -6.27 15.73 -7.72
N MET A 112 -5.41 15.02 -8.44
CA MET A 112 -4.95 13.67 -8.08
C MET A 112 -3.96 13.67 -6.91
N ILE A 113 -3.05 14.65 -6.87
CA ILE A 113 -2.16 14.85 -5.73
C ILE A 113 -2.97 15.15 -4.46
N VAL A 114 -4.02 15.96 -4.57
CA VAL A 114 -4.91 16.26 -3.44
C VAL A 114 -5.66 15.00 -2.97
N LEU A 115 -6.19 14.19 -3.89
CA LEU A 115 -6.81 12.89 -3.55
C LEU A 115 -5.84 11.96 -2.84
N PHE A 116 -4.58 11.90 -3.28
CA PHE A 116 -3.54 11.13 -2.61
C PHE A 116 -3.29 11.60 -1.18
N PHE A 117 -3.24 12.92 -0.94
CA PHE A 117 -3.13 13.46 0.42
C PHE A 117 -4.37 13.12 1.26
N ILE A 118 -5.57 13.23 0.71
CA ILE A 118 -6.82 12.89 1.42
C ILE A 118 -6.85 11.40 1.81
N MET A 119 -6.51 10.50 0.88
CA MET A 119 -6.42 9.06 1.15
C MET A 119 -5.32 8.70 2.14
N SER A 120 -4.25 9.51 2.20
CA SER A 120 -3.16 9.33 3.17
C SER A 120 -3.53 9.87 4.56
N ILE A 121 -4.31 10.95 4.64
CA ILE A 121 -4.75 11.58 5.89
C ILE A 121 -5.91 10.82 6.55
N GLY A 122 -6.82 10.22 5.78
CA GLY A 122 -7.99 9.51 6.31
C GLY A 122 -7.67 8.38 7.31
N TYR A 123 -6.44 7.85 7.27
CA TYR A 123 -5.96 6.80 8.19
C TYR A 123 -5.24 7.34 9.44
N PHE A 124 -4.90 8.63 9.49
CA PHE A 124 -4.44 9.31 10.70
C PHE A 124 -5.59 9.71 11.63
N ILE A 125 -6.82 9.27 11.31
CA ILE A 125 -7.98 9.37 12.18
C ILE A 125 -8.05 8.05 12.97
N PRO A 126 -7.40 7.94 14.15
CA PRO A 126 -7.36 6.71 14.94
C PRO A 126 -8.74 6.21 15.38
N THR A 127 -9.79 7.03 15.28
CA THR A 127 -11.18 6.65 15.56
C THR A 127 -11.81 5.75 14.48
N LEU A 128 -11.21 5.65 13.29
CA LEU A 128 -11.78 4.88 12.16
C LEU A 128 -11.04 3.58 11.83
N THR A 129 -9.97 3.24 12.55
CA THR A 129 -9.26 1.96 12.36
C THR A 129 -10.04 0.82 13.03
N PRO A 130 -10.68 -0.09 12.26
CA PRO A 130 -11.40 -1.20 12.85
C PRO A 130 -10.43 -2.19 13.48
N TYR A 131 -10.67 -2.58 14.73
CA TYR A 131 -9.99 -3.70 15.38
C TYR A 131 -10.95 -4.88 15.52
N LEU A 132 -10.39 -6.09 15.50
CA LEU A 132 -11.15 -7.32 15.69
C LEU A 132 -11.42 -7.48 17.19
N ASN A 133 -12.68 -7.63 17.59
CA ASN A 133 -13.02 -7.98 18.96
C ASN A 133 -12.63 -9.46 19.19
N LEU A 134 -11.56 -9.68 19.96
CA LEU A 134 -11.02 -11.01 20.22
C LEU A 134 -11.92 -11.86 21.13
N ASP A 135 -12.77 -11.23 21.95
CA ASP A 135 -13.71 -11.92 22.83
C ASP A 135 -14.89 -12.49 22.02
N ASP A 136 -15.42 -11.72 21.07
CA ASP A 136 -16.45 -12.17 20.13
C ASP A 136 -15.92 -13.20 19.12
N TYR A 137 -14.65 -13.04 18.72
CA TYR A 137 -13.99 -13.97 17.80
C TYR A 137 -13.89 -15.39 18.40
N ASN A 138 -13.65 -15.51 19.71
CA ASN A 138 -13.68 -16.81 20.41
C ASN A 138 -15.07 -17.48 20.39
N ASN A 139 -16.14 -16.69 20.20
CA ASN A 139 -17.51 -17.18 20.07
C ASN A 139 -17.93 -17.44 18.61
N ASN A 140 -16.98 -17.45 17.65
CA ASN A 140 -17.21 -17.53 16.20
C ASN A 140 -18.03 -16.37 15.63
N ILE A 141 -18.06 -15.21 16.30
CA ILE A 141 -18.72 -14.00 15.81
C ILE A 141 -17.64 -13.08 15.23
N ILE A 142 -17.71 -12.81 13.93
CA ILE A 142 -16.74 -11.94 13.24
C ILE A 142 -17.29 -10.51 13.25
N ASN A 143 -17.02 -9.79 14.33
CA ASN A 143 -17.34 -8.37 14.47
C ASN A 143 -16.05 -7.54 14.46
N THR A 144 -16.07 -6.43 13.72
CA THR A 144 -15.04 -5.40 13.75
C THR A 144 -15.59 -4.16 14.42
N GLU A 145 -14.88 -3.65 15.43
CA GLU A 145 -15.25 -2.44 16.16
C GLU A 145 -14.36 -1.28 15.75
N THR A 146 -14.92 -0.08 15.71
CA THR A 146 -14.16 1.18 15.59
C THR A 146 -14.18 1.90 16.93
N ASN A 147 -13.06 2.50 17.33
CA ASN A 147 -12.98 3.28 18.58
C ASN A 147 -13.81 4.56 18.44
N ASP A 148 -15.05 4.53 18.95
CA ASP A 148 -15.89 5.71 19.13
C ASP A 148 -15.43 6.45 20.40
N TYR A 149 -14.51 7.42 20.23
CA TYR A 149 -14.30 8.49 21.21
C TYR A 149 -15.15 9.70 20.87
#